data_AF-T0Y6C6-F1
#
_entry.id   AF-T0Y6C6-F1
#
_cell.length_a   1.000
_cell.length_b   1.000
_cell.length_c   1.000
_cell.angle_alpha   90.00
_cell.angle_beta   90.00
_cell.angle_gamma   90.00
#
_symmetry.space_group_name_H-M   'P 1'
#
loop_
_entity.id
_entity.type
_entity.pdbx_description
1 polymer ?
#
loop_
_entity_poly.entity_id
_entity_poly.type
_entity_poly.pdbx_seq_one_letter_code
_entity_poly.pdbx_strand_id
1 'polypeptide(L)'
;AVSERLAQLWKPLMETGVAWRHARTFLLQREGAMEQPVLTVREPDGTDRVLVDPVATGPTSRAIDWWYPSPSGRFVAYGISDHGNEQSVLYVLEVDTGRLLSDRILWTRQCSLAWEPDDGGFFYTRHPAPESVPTGETHYHRHVFYHRLGSDPSADEEVFGE
;
A
#
# COMPACT_ATOMS: atom_id res chain seq x y z
N ALA A 1 -29.08 19.71 8.99
CA ALA A 1 -28.24 20.92 8.82
C ALA A 1 -26.73 20.60 8.74
N VAL A 2 -26.00 20.38 9.85
CA VAL A 2 -24.53 20.17 9.80
C VAL A 2 -24.13 18.88 9.07
N SER A 3 -24.77 17.75 9.39
CA SER A 3 -24.51 16.47 8.71
C SER A 3 -24.75 16.54 7.20
N GLU A 4 -25.87 17.13 6.76
CA GLU A 4 -26.19 17.29 5.34
C GLU A 4 -25.18 18.18 4.62
N ARG A 5 -24.73 19.27 5.27
CA ARG A 5 -23.71 20.16 4.69
C ARG A 5 -22.37 19.44 4.57
N LEU A 6 -21.96 18.67 5.57
CA LEU A 6 -20.75 17.85 5.51
C LEU A 6 -20.85 16.81 4.39
N ALA A 7 -21.98 16.12 4.27
CA ALA A 7 -22.21 15.16 3.18
C ALA A 7 -22.10 15.83 1.80
N GLN A 8 -22.61 17.05 1.62
CA GLN A 8 -22.46 17.80 0.37
C GLN A 8 -20.99 18.15 0.07
N LEU A 9 -20.24 18.58 1.09
CA LEU A 9 -18.82 18.92 0.95
C LEU A 9 -17.93 17.70 0.73
N TRP A 10 -18.37 16.52 1.17
CA TRP A 10 -17.66 15.25 1.06
C TRP A 10 -17.87 14.53 -0.29
N LYS A 11 -18.92 14.89 -1.03
CA LYS A 11 -19.29 14.26 -2.31
C LYS A 11 -18.34 14.46 -3.50
N PRO A 12 -17.64 15.60 -3.67
CA PRO A 12 -16.76 15.80 -4.82
C PRO A 12 -15.68 14.72 -4.90
N LEU A 13 -15.20 14.46 -6.12
CA LEU A 13 -14.01 13.65 -6.33
C LEU A 13 -12.82 14.29 -5.62
N MET A 14 -12.15 13.50 -4.78
CA MET A 14 -10.89 13.84 -4.14
C MET A 14 -9.79 12.97 -4.72
N GLU A 15 -8.72 13.61 -5.20
CA GLU A 15 -7.50 12.95 -5.67
C GLU A 15 -6.36 13.30 -4.71
N THR A 16 -5.69 12.29 -4.16
CA THR A 16 -4.60 12.47 -3.18
C THR A 16 -3.45 11.50 -3.42
N GLY A 17 -2.29 11.77 -2.77
CA GLY A 17 -1.14 10.87 -2.79
C GLY A 17 -0.50 10.68 -4.18
N VAL A 18 -0.41 11.71 -5.01
CA VAL A 18 -0.01 11.55 -6.41
C VAL A 18 1.45 11.08 -6.55
N ALA A 19 1.69 10.07 -7.39
CA ALA A 19 3.03 9.62 -7.78
C ALA A 19 3.12 9.40 -9.30
N TRP A 20 4.13 9.99 -9.92
CA TRP A 20 4.44 9.79 -11.34
C TRP A 20 5.53 8.72 -11.51
N ARG A 21 5.30 7.76 -12.40
CA ARG A 21 6.29 6.77 -12.83
C ARG A 21 6.19 6.61 -14.34
N HIS A 22 7.26 6.93 -15.05
CA HIS A 22 7.25 6.95 -16.50
C HIS A 22 6.08 7.82 -17.02
N ALA A 23 5.18 7.26 -17.83
CA ALA A 23 4.03 7.96 -18.38
C ALA A 23 2.73 7.73 -17.57
N ARG A 24 2.80 7.01 -16.45
CA ARG A 24 1.65 6.70 -15.59
C ARG A 24 1.60 7.59 -14.37
N THR A 25 0.39 7.93 -13.96
CA THR A 25 0.14 8.62 -12.69
C THR A 25 -0.64 7.69 -11.76
N PHE A 26 -0.11 7.45 -10.58
CA PHE A 26 -0.79 6.70 -9.53
C PHE A 26 -1.36 7.68 -8.52
N LEU A 27 -2.55 7.41 -8.01
CA LEU A 27 -3.23 8.29 -7.06
C LEU A 27 -4.30 7.55 -6.28
N LEU A 28 -4.64 8.08 -5.12
CA LEU A 28 -5.85 7.69 -4.40
C LEU A 28 -7.02 8.53 -4.90
N GLN A 29 -8.14 7.88 -5.21
CA GLN A 29 -9.39 8.52 -5.59
C GLN A 29 -10.50 8.14 -4.62
N ARG A 30 -11.28 9.13 -4.20
CA ARG A 30 -12.51 8.93 -3.40
C ARG A 30 -13.57 9.88 -3.90
N GLU A 31 -14.77 9.38 -4.13
CA GLU A 31 -15.91 10.20 -4.51
C GLU A 31 -17.18 9.81 -3.76
N GLY A 32 -18.15 10.73 -3.73
CA GLY A 32 -19.49 10.45 -3.26
C GLY A 32 -19.53 9.83 -1.85
N ALA A 33 -20.16 8.66 -1.78
CA ALA A 33 -20.39 7.90 -0.56
C ALA A 33 -19.38 6.74 -0.35
N MET A 34 -18.24 6.76 -1.06
CA MET A 34 -17.19 5.77 -0.81
C MET A 34 -16.65 5.94 0.61
N GLU A 35 -16.66 4.85 1.37
CA GLU A 35 -16.13 4.79 2.74
C GLU A 35 -14.61 4.90 2.78
N GLN A 36 -13.93 4.38 1.74
CA GLN A 36 -12.48 4.34 1.62
C GLN A 36 -12.04 4.79 0.23
N PRO A 37 -10.89 5.46 0.10
CA PRO A 37 -10.30 5.72 -1.21
C PRO A 37 -9.86 4.41 -1.87
N VAL A 38 -9.86 4.40 -3.20
CA VAL A 38 -9.27 3.35 -4.02
C VAL A 38 -7.95 3.84 -4.61
N LEU A 39 -6.99 2.93 -4.80
CA LEU A 39 -5.77 3.23 -5.53
C LEU A 39 -6.03 3.04 -7.02
N THR A 40 -5.75 4.07 -7.81
CA THR A 40 -5.93 4.05 -9.26
C THR A 40 -4.64 4.37 -9.98
N VAL A 41 -4.61 3.98 -11.26
CA VAL A 41 -3.62 4.43 -12.23
C VAL A 41 -4.33 5.17 -13.34
N ARG A 42 -3.81 6.36 -13.66
CA ARG A 42 -4.12 7.13 -14.86
C ARG A 42 -3.09 6.82 -15.92
N GLU A 43 -3.56 6.27 -17.04
CA GLU A 43 -2.75 5.95 -18.21
C GLU A 43 -2.43 7.23 -19.03
N PRO A 44 -1.47 7.18 -19.97
CA PRO A 44 -1.04 8.37 -20.72
C PRO A 44 -2.14 9.02 -21.58
N ASP A 45 -3.16 8.24 -21.95
CA ASP A 45 -4.35 8.72 -22.68
C ASP A 45 -5.39 9.41 -21.78
N GLY A 46 -5.12 9.48 -20.46
CA GLY A 46 -5.97 10.09 -19.46
C GLY A 46 -7.04 9.15 -18.88
N THR A 47 -7.05 7.87 -19.28
CA THR A 47 -8.00 6.90 -18.71
C THR A 47 -7.58 6.46 -17.31
N ASP A 48 -8.54 6.43 -16.38
CA ASP A 48 -8.33 5.95 -15.01
C ASP A 48 -8.79 4.50 -14.87
N ARG A 49 -8.00 3.72 -14.14
CA ARG A 49 -8.33 2.34 -13.78
C ARG A 49 -8.01 2.07 -12.32
N VAL A 50 -8.95 1.43 -11.63
CA VAL A 50 -8.76 0.99 -10.25
C VAL A 50 -7.76 -0.17 -10.21
N LEU A 51 -6.74 -0.04 -9.38
CA LEU A 51 -5.76 -1.09 -9.08
C LEU A 51 -6.11 -1.82 -7.79
N VAL A 52 -6.44 -1.07 -6.73
CA VAL A 52 -6.77 -1.65 -5.42
C VAL A 52 -8.02 -0.98 -4.87
N ASP A 53 -9.03 -1.80 -4.59
CA ASP A 53 -10.17 -1.42 -3.78
C ASP A 53 -10.10 -2.18 -2.44
N PRO A 54 -9.83 -1.48 -1.32
CA PRO A 54 -9.68 -2.14 -0.02
C PRO A 54 -10.99 -2.76 0.48
N VAL A 55 -12.14 -2.25 0.04
CA VAL A 55 -13.47 -2.70 0.47
C VAL A 55 -13.99 -3.82 -0.43
N ALA A 56 -13.66 -3.85 -1.72
CA ALA A 56 -14.01 -4.96 -2.59
C ALA A 56 -13.30 -6.28 -2.20
N THR A 57 -12.15 -6.17 -1.51
CA THR A 57 -11.27 -7.29 -1.16
C THR A 57 -11.40 -7.73 0.31
N GLY A 58 -12.39 -7.24 1.05
CA GLY A 58 -12.64 -7.63 2.44
C GLY A 58 -13.74 -6.82 3.14
N PRO A 59 -13.71 -6.71 4.48
CA PRO A 59 -14.69 -5.89 5.19
C PRO A 59 -14.50 -4.40 4.88
N THR A 60 -15.55 -3.59 5.03
CA THR A 60 -15.52 -2.12 4.82
C THR A 60 -14.54 -1.38 5.75
N SER A 61 -14.07 -2.06 6.80
CA SER A 61 -13.07 -1.56 7.74
C SER A 61 -11.62 -1.64 7.24
N ARG A 62 -11.39 -2.12 6.02
CA ARG A 62 -10.06 -2.14 5.38
C ARG A 62 -9.66 -0.77 4.86
N ALA A 63 -8.39 -0.43 5.00
CA ALA A 63 -7.84 0.82 4.46
C ALA A 63 -6.50 0.57 3.76
N ILE A 64 -6.22 1.38 2.73
CA ILE A 64 -4.87 1.49 2.16
C ILE A 64 -4.09 2.46 3.04
N ASP A 65 -3.07 1.98 3.74
CA ASP A 65 -2.29 2.79 4.68
C ASP A 65 -1.15 3.54 3.99
N TRP A 66 -0.56 2.92 2.97
CA TRP A 66 0.58 3.42 2.21
C TRP A 66 0.72 2.62 0.90
N TRP A 67 1.41 3.19 -0.08
CA TRP A 67 1.69 2.53 -1.35
C TRP A 67 2.86 3.18 -2.08
N TYR A 68 3.54 2.39 -2.91
CA TYR A 68 4.76 2.77 -3.63
C TYR A 68 4.80 2.10 -5.01
N PRO A 69 4.68 2.87 -6.11
CA PRO A 69 4.83 2.31 -7.44
C PRO A 69 6.31 2.15 -7.79
N SER A 70 6.62 1.02 -8.42
CA SER A 70 7.96 0.70 -8.95
C SER A 70 8.46 1.73 -9.96
N PRO A 71 9.78 1.90 -10.14
CA PRO A 71 10.38 2.85 -11.07
C PRO A 71 9.80 2.81 -12.49
N SER A 72 9.59 1.60 -13.03
CA SER A 72 8.97 1.43 -14.35
C SER A 72 7.46 1.66 -14.37
N GLY A 73 6.80 1.62 -13.21
CA GLY A 73 5.34 1.62 -13.09
C GLY A 73 4.68 0.28 -13.45
N ARG A 74 5.44 -0.82 -13.51
CA ARG A 74 4.93 -2.18 -13.76
C ARG A 74 4.27 -2.82 -12.54
N PHE A 75 4.78 -2.49 -11.35
CA PHE A 75 4.28 -2.99 -10.08
C PHE A 75 3.92 -1.85 -9.13
N VAL A 76 3.02 -2.13 -8.20
CA VAL A 76 2.78 -1.32 -7.02
C VAL A 76 2.80 -2.18 -5.77
N ALA A 77 3.59 -1.78 -4.77
CA ALA A 77 3.54 -2.34 -3.43
C ALA A 77 2.60 -1.48 -2.58
N TYR A 78 1.75 -2.10 -1.77
CA TYR A 78 0.78 -1.39 -0.95
C TYR A 78 0.51 -2.13 0.36
N GLY A 79 0.18 -1.36 1.40
CA GLY A 79 -0.18 -1.86 2.72
C GLY A 79 -1.67 -1.77 2.98
N ILE A 80 -2.27 -2.87 3.44
CA ILE A 80 -3.66 -2.90 3.91
C ILE A 80 -3.71 -3.19 5.40
N SER A 81 -4.41 -2.37 6.17
CA SER A 81 -4.80 -2.68 7.55
C SER A 81 -6.29 -2.94 7.68
N ASP A 82 -6.66 -3.61 8.77
CA ASP A 82 -8.03 -3.96 9.12
C ASP A 82 -8.44 -3.20 10.39
N HIS A 83 -9.65 -2.64 10.41
CA HIS A 83 -10.24 -2.02 11.61
C HIS A 83 -9.39 -0.90 12.25
N GLY A 84 -8.59 -0.20 11.45
CA GLY A 84 -7.74 0.89 11.95
C GLY A 84 -6.64 0.43 12.92
N ASN A 85 -6.26 -0.85 12.89
CA ASN A 85 -5.19 -1.37 13.75
C ASN A 85 -3.78 -0.92 13.31
N GLU A 86 -3.68 -0.30 12.12
CA GLU A 86 -2.44 0.14 11.48
C GLU A 86 -1.41 -0.98 11.25
N GLN A 87 -1.77 -2.25 11.48
CA GLN A 87 -0.91 -3.42 11.27
C GLN A 87 -0.99 -3.84 9.81
N SER A 88 -0.40 -3.02 8.93
CA SER A 88 -0.49 -3.24 7.50
C SER A 88 0.14 -4.59 7.09
N VAL A 89 -0.53 -5.29 6.18
CA VAL A 89 0.06 -6.37 5.38
C VAL A 89 0.43 -5.79 4.02
N LEU A 90 1.70 -5.93 3.65
CA LEU A 90 2.22 -5.57 2.33
C LEU A 90 1.78 -6.60 1.31
N TYR A 91 1.33 -6.10 0.16
CA TYR A 91 1.07 -6.87 -1.05
C TYR A 91 1.74 -6.20 -2.25
N VAL A 92 1.98 -6.97 -3.32
CA VAL A 92 2.45 -6.44 -4.61
C VAL A 92 1.47 -6.80 -5.71
N LEU A 93 1.10 -5.82 -6.54
CA LEU A 93 0.20 -5.96 -7.68
C LEU A 93 0.90 -5.59 -8.98
N GLU A 94 0.71 -6.42 -10.01
CA GLU A 94 1.10 -6.14 -11.39
C GLU A 94 0.08 -5.21 -12.06
N VAL A 95 0.54 -4.02 -12.47
CA VAL A 95 -0.32 -2.90 -12.86
C VAL A 95 -1.11 -3.20 -14.13
N ASP A 96 -0.49 -3.81 -15.14
CA ASP A 96 -1.12 -4.03 -16.45
C ASP A 96 -2.27 -5.05 -16.37
N THR A 97 -2.09 -6.08 -15.56
CA THR A 97 -3.03 -7.21 -15.46
C THR A 97 -3.98 -7.09 -14.27
N GLY A 98 -3.64 -6.24 -13.29
CA GLY A 98 -4.33 -6.20 -11.99
C GLY A 98 -4.05 -7.43 -11.13
N ARG A 99 -3.08 -8.28 -11.50
CA ARG A 99 -2.80 -9.53 -10.81
C ARG A 99 -2.03 -9.28 -9.51
N LEU A 100 -2.57 -9.79 -8.42
CA LEU A 100 -1.87 -9.88 -7.14
C LEU A 100 -0.75 -10.94 -7.24
N LEU A 101 0.46 -10.57 -6.85
CA LEU A 101 1.58 -11.50 -6.75
C LEU A 101 1.53 -12.30 -5.44
N SER A 102 2.38 -13.32 -5.31
CA SER A 102 2.46 -14.14 -4.09
C SER A 102 3.11 -13.40 -2.91
N ASP A 103 3.74 -12.26 -3.18
CA ASP A 103 4.44 -11.42 -2.22
C ASP A 103 3.47 -10.87 -1.18
N ARG A 104 3.56 -11.40 0.04
CA ARG A 104 2.70 -11.04 1.17
C ARG A 104 3.53 -10.95 2.45
N ILE A 105 3.69 -9.74 2.98
CA ILE A 105 4.60 -9.49 4.11
C ILE A 105 3.82 -8.86 5.27
N LEU A 106 3.88 -9.50 6.44
CA LEU A 106 3.20 -9.06 7.65
C LEU A 106 3.98 -7.95 8.38
N TRP A 107 3.28 -7.25 9.29
CA TRP A 107 3.87 -6.29 10.23
C TRP A 107 4.57 -5.10 9.56
N THR A 108 3.97 -4.60 8.49
CA THR A 108 4.50 -3.49 7.68
C THR A 108 3.79 -2.17 8.01
N ARG A 109 3.54 -1.93 9.30
CA ARG A 109 2.95 -0.67 9.80
C ARG A 109 3.80 0.51 9.37
N GLN A 110 3.15 1.53 8.77
CA GLN A 110 3.79 2.78 8.34
C GLN A 110 5.09 2.51 7.54
N CYS A 111 5.01 1.57 6.60
CA CYS A 111 6.17 1.10 5.85
C CYS A 111 6.78 2.22 5.00
N SER A 112 8.11 2.33 5.06
CA SER A 112 8.90 2.99 4.03
C SER A 112 9.44 1.93 3.07
N LEU A 113 9.28 2.14 1.76
CA LEU A 113 9.70 1.19 0.74
C LEU A 113 10.45 1.89 -0.39
N ALA A 114 11.57 1.31 -0.79
CA ALA A 114 12.39 1.77 -1.91
C ALA A 114 12.63 0.61 -2.88
N TRP A 115 12.07 0.72 -4.08
CA TRP A 115 12.25 -0.24 -5.16
C TRP A 115 13.67 -0.17 -5.73
N GLU A 116 14.16 -1.33 -6.19
CA GLU A 116 15.33 -1.38 -7.05
C GLU A 116 15.03 -0.75 -8.42
N PRO A 117 16.05 -0.17 -9.11
CA PRO A 117 15.86 0.47 -10.40
C PRO A 117 15.30 -0.42 -11.52
N ASP A 118 15.49 -1.74 -11.42
CA ASP A 118 15.04 -2.74 -12.40
C ASP A 118 13.72 -3.45 -12.00
N ASP A 119 13.11 -3.00 -10.90
CA ASP A 119 11.93 -3.59 -10.26
C ASP A 119 12.09 -5.04 -9.78
N GLY A 120 13.34 -5.56 -9.66
CA GLY A 120 13.61 -6.94 -9.25
C GLY A 120 13.34 -7.22 -7.77
N GLY A 121 13.34 -6.18 -6.95
CA GLY A 121 13.12 -6.23 -5.52
C GLY A 121 12.94 -4.85 -4.90
N PHE A 122 12.88 -4.80 -3.58
CA PHE A 122 12.76 -3.57 -2.83
C PHE A 122 13.32 -3.70 -1.40
N PHE A 123 13.83 -2.60 -0.89
CA PHE A 123 14.11 -2.42 0.52
C PHE A 123 12.86 -1.90 1.22
N TYR A 124 12.56 -2.41 2.42
CA TYR A 124 11.37 -2.01 3.15
C TYR A 124 11.58 -2.07 4.66
N THR A 125 10.77 -1.30 5.39
CA THR A 125 10.76 -1.37 6.86
C THR A 125 9.71 -2.35 7.37
N ARG A 126 10.06 -3.18 8.35
CA ARG A 126 9.15 -4.14 8.99
C ARG A 126 9.30 -4.10 10.51
N HIS A 127 8.19 -4.25 11.21
CA HIS A 127 8.17 -4.46 12.66
C HIS A 127 8.32 -5.96 12.98
N PRO A 128 8.83 -6.30 14.18
CA PRO A 128 8.95 -7.69 14.60
C PRO A 128 7.57 -8.32 14.74
N ALA A 129 7.54 -9.65 14.65
CA ALA A 129 6.39 -10.42 15.07
C ALA A 129 6.15 -10.22 16.59
N PRO A 130 4.89 -10.10 17.06
CA PRO A 130 4.60 -9.87 18.49
C PRO A 130 5.25 -10.84 19.47
N GLU A 131 5.45 -12.09 19.05
CA GLU A 131 6.08 -13.14 19.83
C GLU A 131 7.61 -13.04 19.93
N SER A 132 8.24 -12.21 19.09
CA SER A 132 9.71 -12.08 19.02
C SER A 132 10.27 -10.97 19.91
N VAL A 133 9.42 -10.16 20.54
CA VAL A 133 9.80 -9.06 21.43
C VAL A 133 8.91 -9.02 22.68
N PRO A 134 9.32 -8.34 23.77
CA PRO A 134 8.47 -8.20 24.95
C PRO A 134 7.12 -7.55 24.62
N THR A 135 6.09 -7.92 25.39
CA THR A 135 4.74 -7.38 25.23
C THR A 135 4.74 -5.86 25.28
N GLY A 136 4.20 -5.23 24.24
CA GLY A 136 4.11 -3.78 24.12
C GLY A 136 5.31 -3.13 23.41
N GLU A 137 6.30 -3.91 22.98
CA GLU A 137 7.50 -3.37 22.33
C GLU A 137 7.53 -3.50 20.80
N THR A 138 6.52 -4.12 20.18
CA THR A 138 6.45 -4.36 18.73
C THR A 138 6.62 -3.09 17.88
N HIS A 139 6.33 -1.92 18.43
CA HIS A 139 6.44 -0.64 17.74
C HIS A 139 7.84 -0.01 17.76
N TYR A 140 8.78 -0.51 18.57
CA TYR A 140 10.09 0.13 18.76
C TYR A 140 11.22 -0.51 17.96
N HIS A 141 11.08 -1.79 17.59
CA HIS A 141 12.14 -2.59 16.98
C HIS A 141 12.02 -2.65 15.46
N ARG A 142 11.83 -1.50 14.79
CA ARG A 142 11.62 -1.47 13.32
C ARG A 142 12.95 -1.64 12.59
N HIS A 143 13.03 -2.65 11.73
CA HIS A 143 14.21 -2.98 10.94
C HIS A 143 13.96 -2.76 9.45
N VAL A 144 15.04 -2.66 8.68
CA VAL A 144 15.06 -2.61 7.22
C VAL A 144 15.43 -3.98 6.69
N PHE A 145 14.64 -4.47 5.74
CA PHE A 145 14.87 -5.74 5.06
C PHE A 145 14.97 -5.50 3.55
N TYR A 146 15.64 -6.42 2.86
CA TYR A 146 15.58 -6.53 1.41
C TYR A 146 14.68 -7.69 1.00
N HIS A 147 13.73 -7.42 0.12
CA HIS A 147 12.84 -8.40 -0.47
C HIS A 147 13.10 -8.52 -1.97
N ARG A 148 13.38 -9.74 -2.43
CA ARG A 148 13.42 -10.06 -3.87
C ARG A 148 12.04 -10.49 -4.34
N LEU A 149 11.55 -9.90 -5.42
CA LEU A 149 10.20 -10.15 -5.90
C LEU A 149 9.97 -11.63 -6.26
N GLY A 150 8.81 -12.14 -5.85
CA GLY A 150 8.40 -13.54 -6.01
C GLY A 150 9.10 -14.53 -5.06
N SER A 151 9.91 -14.06 -4.12
CA SER A 151 10.59 -14.93 -3.14
C SER A 151 9.79 -15.07 -1.84
N ASP A 152 10.20 -16.00 -0.98
CA ASP A 152 9.58 -16.19 0.32
C ASP A 152 10.04 -15.07 1.29
N PRO A 153 9.13 -14.22 1.81
CA PRO A 153 9.49 -13.12 2.70
C PRO A 153 10.14 -13.52 4.03
N SER A 154 10.03 -14.80 4.42
CA SER A 154 10.73 -15.33 5.59
C SER A 154 12.24 -15.46 5.38
N ALA A 155 12.69 -15.45 4.13
CA ALA A 155 14.09 -15.49 3.73
C ALA A 155 14.67 -14.12 3.39
N ASP A 156 13.89 -13.04 3.57
CA ASP A 156 14.36 -11.66 3.35
C ASP A 156 15.55 -11.35 4.27
N GLU A 157 16.59 -10.75 3.69
CA GLU A 157 17.78 -10.36 4.42
C GLU A 157 17.50 -9.10 5.25
N GLU A 158 17.87 -9.12 6.53
CA GLU A 158 17.90 -7.93 7.36
C GLU A 158 19.12 -7.08 6.99
N VAL A 159 18.87 -5.84 6.61
CA VAL A 159 19.90 -4.91 6.11
C VAL A 159 20.36 -3.95 7.22
N PHE A 160 19.44 -3.50 8.07
CA PHE A 160 19.73 -2.52 9.11
C PHE A 160 18.68 -2.49 10.23
N GLY A 161 19.11 -2.26 11.47
CA GLY A 161 18.29 -2.01 12.65
C GLY A 161 19.00 -2.53 13.91
N GLU A 162 18.53 -2.10 15.08
CA GLU A 162 18.90 -2.65 16.40
C GLU A 162 17.63 -2.82 17.24
#